data_AF-A0A972AXW3-F1
#
_entry.id   AF-A0A972AXW3-F1
#
_cell.length_a   1.000
_cell.length_b   1.000
_cell.length_c   1.000
_cell.angle_alpha   90.00
_cell.angle_beta   90.00
_cell.angle_gamma   90.00
#
_symmetry.space_group_name_H-M   'P 1'
#
loop_
_entity.id
_entity.type
_entity.pdbx_description
1 polymer ?
#
loop_
_entity_poly.entity_id
_entity_poly.type
_entity_poly.pdbx_seq_one_letter_code
_entity_poly.pdbx_strand_id
1 'polypeptide(L)'
;MLTRNMIADLDLCLDEQICLYQELLSLAKQGESLTDNEDLLINIQELLGKRSEKIAQIHQVQEQLVSLCRDIAKSIGYEKNEINIYEFVPLVSKNADQKVQEIARLIKEIQTKDEQLSLFISEKVEGIKQKIKKVQVGIKSNKAYEPSTIQGEGVFIDQKIK
;
A
#
# COMPACT_ATOMS: atom_id res chain seq x y z
N MET A 1 -37.53 8.46 20.03
CA MET A 1 -37.13 7.04 19.97
C MET A 1 -36.25 6.75 18.77
N LEU A 2 -36.64 7.14 17.55
CA LEU A 2 -35.85 6.94 16.31
C LEU A 2 -34.39 7.45 16.39
N THR A 3 -34.17 8.66 16.89
CA THR A 3 -32.83 9.24 17.01
C THR A 3 -31.89 8.48 17.95
N ARG A 4 -32.39 7.81 19.00
CA ARG A 4 -31.54 7.00 19.89
C ARG A 4 -31.01 5.73 19.21
N ASN A 5 -31.85 5.08 18.40
CA ASN A 5 -31.44 3.90 17.66
C ASN A 5 -30.41 4.26 16.58
N MET A 6 -30.62 5.36 15.85
CA MET A 6 -29.68 5.83 14.83
C MET A 6 -28.32 6.24 15.40
N ILE A 7 -28.29 6.81 16.61
CA ILE A 7 -27.02 7.11 17.30
C ILE A 7 -26.30 5.82 17.74
N ALA A 8 -27.03 4.79 18.16
CA ALA A 8 -26.45 3.49 18.47
C ALA A 8 -25.88 2.83 17.21
N ASP A 9 -26.61 2.89 16.08
CA ASP A 9 -26.13 2.39 14.79
C ASP A 9 -24.88 3.15 14.31
N LEU A 10 -24.81 4.46 14.60
CA LEU A 10 -23.64 5.29 14.29
C LEU A 10 -22.42 4.83 15.10
N ASP A 11 -22.62 4.59 16.40
CA ASP A 11 -21.57 4.11 17.27
C ASP A 11 -21.05 2.74 16.83
N LEU A 12 -21.94 1.82 16.42
CA LEU A 12 -21.57 0.50 15.89
C LEU A 12 -20.78 0.61 14.58
N CYS A 13 -21.21 1.46 13.67
CA CYS A 13 -20.53 1.68 12.39
C CYS A 13 -19.11 2.25 12.61
N LEU A 14 -18.95 3.17 13.56
CA LEU A 14 -17.64 3.71 13.93
C LEU A 14 -16.75 2.67 14.63
N ASP A 15 -17.31 1.80 15.47
CA ASP A 15 -16.55 0.69 16.08
C ASP A 15 -16.04 -0.29 15.02
N GLU A 16 -16.86 -0.61 14.03
CA GLU A 16 -16.47 -1.44 12.90
C GLU A 16 -15.32 -0.80 12.10
N GLN A 17 -15.40 0.51 11.81
CA GLN A 17 -14.31 1.23 11.16
C GLN A 17 -13.02 1.19 11.98
N ILE A 18 -13.09 1.43 13.30
CA ILE A 18 -11.92 1.36 14.17
C ILE A 18 -11.27 -0.02 14.08
N CYS A 19 -12.07 -1.09 14.15
CA CYS A 19 -11.57 -2.46 14.02
C CYS A 19 -10.82 -2.68 12.70
N LEU A 20 -11.42 -2.27 11.58
CA LEU A 20 -10.79 -2.39 10.26
C LEU A 20 -9.50 -1.58 10.14
N TYR A 21 -9.46 -0.35 10.69
CA TYR A 21 -8.24 0.46 10.68
C TYR A 21 -7.14 -0.10 11.60
N GLN A 22 -7.50 -0.70 12.73
CA GLN A 22 -6.54 -1.40 13.60
C GLN A 22 -5.93 -2.62 12.90
N GLU A 23 -6.75 -3.39 12.17
CA GLU A 23 -6.27 -4.50 11.34
C GLU A 23 -5.35 -4.01 10.22
N LEU A 24 -5.73 -2.93 9.53
CA LEU A 24 -4.90 -2.32 8.49
C LEU A 24 -3.57 -1.82 9.05
N LEU A 25 -3.56 -1.26 10.26
CA LEU A 25 -2.35 -0.86 10.97
C LEU A 25 -1.47 -2.07 11.35
N SER A 26 -2.07 -3.19 11.76
CA SER A 26 -1.34 -4.44 12.01
C SER A 26 -0.66 -4.94 10.73
N LEU A 27 -1.34 -4.87 9.59
CA LEU A 27 -0.74 -5.18 8.28
C LEU A 27 0.37 -4.19 7.92
N ALA A 28 0.21 -2.90 8.23
CA ALA A 28 1.27 -1.91 8.00
C ALA A 28 2.53 -2.21 8.84
N LYS A 29 2.36 -2.62 10.10
CA LYS A 29 3.46 -3.06 10.98
C LYS A 29 4.14 -4.34 10.50
N GLN A 30 3.40 -5.28 9.91
CA GLN A 30 4.01 -6.47 9.29
C GLN A 30 4.96 -6.09 8.15
N GLY A 31 4.67 -5.01 7.42
CA GLY A 31 5.56 -4.45 6.40
C GLY A 31 6.95 -4.08 6.94
N GLU A 32 7.06 -3.66 8.19
CA GLU A 32 8.34 -3.32 8.84
C GLU A 32 9.19 -4.56 9.14
N SER A 33 8.54 -5.72 9.30
CA SER A 33 9.21 -7.00 9.57
C SER A 33 9.70 -7.72 8.30
N LEU A 34 9.47 -7.14 7.12
CA LEU A 34 9.95 -7.68 5.86
C LEU A 34 11.48 -7.63 5.84
N THR A 35 12.09 -8.80 5.68
CA THR A 35 13.55 -8.96 5.60
C THR A 35 13.97 -9.30 4.18
N ASP A 36 15.26 -9.08 3.88
CA ASP A 36 15.82 -9.35 2.56
C ASP A 36 16.00 -10.87 2.38
N ASN A 37 14.91 -11.56 2.05
CA ASN A 37 14.85 -12.99 1.78
C ASN A 37 14.33 -13.28 0.35
N GLU A 38 14.51 -14.51 -0.11
CA GLU A 38 14.11 -14.92 -1.47
C GLU A 38 12.59 -14.75 -1.70
N ASP A 39 11.80 -14.85 -0.64
CA ASP A 39 10.34 -14.74 -0.67
C ASP A 39 9.82 -13.29 -0.53
N LEU A 40 10.70 -12.28 -0.50
CA LEU A 40 10.33 -10.89 -0.22
C LEU A 40 9.21 -10.38 -1.16
N LEU A 41 9.30 -10.69 -2.45
CA LEU A 41 8.30 -10.25 -3.43
C LEU A 41 6.93 -10.92 -3.20
N ILE A 42 6.93 -12.20 -2.85
CA ILE A 42 5.71 -12.96 -2.53
C ILE A 42 5.06 -12.37 -1.27
N ASN A 43 5.86 -12.13 -0.23
CA ASN A 43 5.40 -11.54 1.02
C ASN A 43 4.82 -10.13 0.83
N ILE A 44 5.45 -9.29 0.01
CA ILE A 44 4.92 -7.96 -0.35
C ILE A 44 3.59 -8.10 -1.09
N GLN A 45 3.50 -9.01 -2.06
CA GLN A 45 2.27 -9.20 -2.85
C GLN A 45 1.10 -9.68 -1.98
N GLU A 46 1.33 -10.64 -1.09
CA GLU A 46 0.31 -11.10 -0.14
C GLU A 46 -0.14 -9.98 0.81
N LEU A 47 0.82 -9.21 1.33
CA LEU A 47 0.54 -8.09 2.22
C LEU A 47 -0.32 -7.02 1.51
N LEU A 48 0.04 -6.66 0.27
CA LEU A 48 -0.76 -5.73 -0.53
C LEU A 48 -2.16 -6.27 -0.81
N GLY A 49 -2.31 -7.57 -1.11
CA GLY A 49 -3.61 -8.20 -1.30
C GLY A 49 -4.52 -8.07 -0.07
N LYS A 50 -4.02 -8.45 1.12
CA LYS A 50 -4.75 -8.31 2.39
C LYS A 50 -5.13 -6.86 2.68
N ARG A 51 -4.25 -5.92 2.37
CA ARG A 51 -4.51 -4.48 2.57
C ARG A 51 -5.58 -3.96 1.62
N SER A 52 -5.54 -4.34 0.35
CA SER A 52 -6.57 -3.97 -0.63
C SER A 52 -7.96 -4.48 -0.22
N GLU A 53 -8.04 -5.69 0.32
CA GLU A 53 -9.29 -6.23 0.86
C GLU A 53 -9.81 -5.38 2.04
N LYS A 54 -8.94 -5.02 2.98
CA LYS A 54 -9.32 -4.18 4.13
C LYS A 54 -9.75 -2.78 3.71
N ILE A 55 -9.08 -2.18 2.73
CA ILE A 55 -9.47 -0.88 2.17
C ILE A 55 -10.87 -0.95 1.53
N ALA A 56 -11.17 -2.04 0.81
CA ALA A 56 -12.51 -2.22 0.24
C ALA A 56 -13.59 -2.33 1.32
N GLN A 57 -13.33 -3.08 2.40
CA GLN A 57 -14.23 -3.17 3.56
C GLN A 57 -14.45 -1.80 4.22
N ILE A 58 -13.36 -1.03 4.41
CA ILE A 58 -13.44 0.34 4.97
C ILE A 58 -14.31 1.24 4.08
N HIS A 59 -14.16 1.18 2.75
CA HIS A 59 -15.00 1.97 1.84
C HIS A 59 -16.49 1.62 1.98
N GLN A 60 -16.82 0.33 2.08
CA GLN A 60 -18.20 -0.10 2.26
C GLN A 60 -18.81 0.45 3.57
N VAL A 61 -18.08 0.35 4.69
CA VAL A 61 -18.55 0.89 5.98
C VAL A 61 -18.62 2.41 5.94
N GLN A 62 -17.69 3.09 5.24
CA GLN A 62 -17.71 4.54 5.06
C GLN A 62 -18.94 5.02 4.29
N GLU A 63 -19.38 4.30 3.26
CA GLU A 63 -20.61 4.61 2.54
C GLU A 63 -21.85 4.49 3.45
N GLN A 64 -21.89 3.46 4.29
CA GLN A 64 -22.95 3.28 5.29
C GLN A 64 -22.94 4.41 6.31
N LEU A 65 -21.76 4.78 6.82
CA LEU A 65 -21.58 5.89 7.77
C LEU A 65 -22.09 7.22 7.20
N VAL A 66 -21.75 7.53 5.94
CA VAL A 66 -22.21 8.74 5.25
C VAL A 66 -23.74 8.74 5.10
N SER A 67 -24.33 7.61 4.72
CA SER A 67 -25.79 7.49 4.61
C SER A 67 -26.47 7.70 5.97
N LEU A 68 -25.96 7.06 7.01
CA LEU A 68 -26.53 7.17 8.36
C LEU A 68 -26.39 8.59 8.91
N CYS A 69 -25.25 9.25 8.72
CA CYS A 69 -25.07 10.65 9.07
C CYS A 69 -26.11 11.55 8.36
N ARG A 70 -26.43 11.25 7.09
CA ARG A 70 -27.46 11.96 6.33
C ARG A 70 -28.85 11.77 6.90
N ASP A 71 -29.18 10.57 7.33
CA ASP A 71 -30.50 10.29 7.91
C ASP A 71 -30.64 10.89 9.31
N ILE A 72 -29.56 10.88 10.12
CA ILE A 72 -29.52 11.59 11.41
C ILE A 72 -29.67 13.10 11.19
N ALA A 73 -28.92 13.68 10.25
CA ALA A 73 -28.97 15.11 9.92
C ALA A 73 -30.39 15.55 9.56
N LYS A 74 -31.07 14.80 8.68
CA LYS A 74 -32.48 15.05 8.34
C LYS A 74 -33.39 14.95 9.56
N SER A 75 -33.18 13.96 10.42
CA SER A 75 -34.01 13.73 11.60
C SER A 75 -33.89 14.83 12.66
N ILE A 76 -32.76 15.55 12.68
CA ILE A 76 -32.53 16.67 13.61
C ILE A 76 -32.69 18.06 12.96
N GLY A 77 -33.11 18.12 11.68
CA GLY A 77 -33.30 19.38 10.96
C GLY A 77 -32.00 20.09 10.56
N TYR A 78 -30.91 19.32 10.36
CA TYR A 78 -29.62 19.86 9.91
C TYR A 78 -29.59 19.99 8.38
N GLU A 79 -29.82 21.21 7.89
CA GLU A 79 -29.96 21.53 6.46
C GLU A 79 -28.63 21.95 5.80
N LYS A 80 -27.63 21.06 5.82
CA LYS A 80 -26.47 21.21 4.93
C LYS A 80 -26.57 20.24 3.76
N ASN A 81 -26.27 20.74 2.55
CA ASN A 81 -26.25 19.92 1.32
C ASN A 81 -25.16 18.83 1.37
N GLU A 82 -24.05 19.12 2.04
CA GLU A 82 -22.94 18.17 2.25
C GLU A 82 -22.66 18.03 3.74
N ILE A 83 -22.49 16.78 4.18
CA ILE A 83 -22.21 16.44 5.56
C ILE A 83 -20.73 16.14 5.69
N ASN A 84 -20.01 17.07 6.30
CA ASN A 84 -18.66 16.81 6.78
C ASN A 84 -18.75 16.03 8.09
N ILE A 85 -18.34 14.76 8.08
CA ILE A 85 -18.40 13.86 9.24
C ILE A 85 -17.64 14.46 10.43
N TYR A 86 -16.49 15.10 10.20
CA TYR A 86 -15.68 15.72 11.25
C TYR A 86 -16.34 16.93 11.91
N GLU A 87 -17.24 17.62 11.21
CA GLU A 87 -18.02 18.72 11.77
C GLU A 87 -19.35 18.25 12.38
N PHE A 88 -19.95 17.23 11.79
CA PHE A 88 -21.29 16.77 12.13
C PHE A 88 -21.32 15.83 13.33
N VAL A 89 -20.44 14.83 13.36
CA VAL A 89 -20.40 13.82 14.43
C VAL A 89 -20.24 14.43 15.84
N PRO A 90 -19.41 15.47 16.06
CA PRO A 90 -19.32 16.15 17.36
C PRO A 90 -20.64 16.77 17.85
N LEU A 91 -21.55 17.12 16.93
CA LEU A 91 -22.86 17.66 17.27
C LEU A 91 -23.85 16.57 17.69
N VAL A 92 -23.59 15.32 17.31
CA VAL A 92 -24.48 14.17 17.55
C VAL A 92 -24.14 13.48 18.87
N SER A 93 -22.85 13.17 19.10
CA SER A 93 -22.42 12.44 20.29
C SER A 93 -20.93 12.67 20.58
N LYS A 94 -20.61 12.91 21.86
CA LYS A 94 -19.22 13.00 22.33
C LYS A 94 -18.47 11.67 22.17
N ASN A 95 -19.16 10.54 22.32
CA ASN A 95 -18.55 9.22 22.14
C ASN A 95 -18.15 9.00 20.66
N ALA A 96 -19.06 9.34 19.75
CA ALA A 96 -18.81 9.25 18.32
C ALA A 96 -17.67 10.18 17.87
N ASP A 97 -17.56 11.38 18.45
CA ASP A 97 -16.42 12.28 18.22
C ASP A 97 -15.08 11.66 18.63
N GLN A 98 -15.02 11.05 19.81
CA GLN A 98 -13.81 10.33 20.26
C GLN A 98 -13.40 9.23 19.29
N LYS A 99 -14.37 8.47 18.76
CA LYS A 99 -14.12 7.43 17.76
C LYS A 99 -13.60 7.98 16.44
N VAL A 100 -14.17 9.09 15.94
CA VAL A 100 -13.68 9.77 14.74
C VAL A 100 -12.24 10.28 14.94
N GLN A 101 -11.92 10.81 16.11
CA GLN A 101 -10.56 11.22 16.46
C GLN A 101 -9.59 10.02 16.52
N GLU A 102 -10.04 8.89 17.06
CA GLU A 102 -9.26 7.65 17.05
C GLU A 102 -8.99 7.16 15.62
N ILE A 103 -9.99 7.14 14.76
CA ILE A 103 -9.84 6.79 13.34
C ILE A 103 -8.82 7.72 12.67
N ALA A 104 -8.94 9.04 12.88
CA ALA A 104 -8.00 10.01 12.33
C ALA A 104 -6.55 9.77 12.82
N ARG A 105 -6.37 9.38 14.09
CA ARG A 105 -5.07 8.99 14.64
C ARG A 105 -4.54 7.73 13.95
N LEU A 106 -5.36 6.69 13.80
CA LEU A 106 -4.98 5.43 13.14
C LEU A 106 -4.55 5.66 11.69
N ILE A 107 -5.30 6.48 10.94
CA ILE A 107 -4.96 6.84 9.56
C ILE A 107 -3.56 7.48 9.48
N LYS A 108 -3.25 8.43 10.37
CA LYS A 108 -1.92 9.06 10.41
C LYS A 108 -0.80 8.05 10.70
N GLU A 109 -1.02 7.14 11.64
CA GLU A 109 -0.04 6.09 11.95
C GLU A 109 0.19 5.18 10.74
N ILE A 110 -0.88 4.74 10.08
CA ILE A 110 -0.81 3.92 8.85
C ILE A 110 -0.04 4.66 7.75
N GLN A 111 -0.34 5.94 7.50
CA GLN A 111 0.36 6.75 6.49
C GLN A 111 1.87 6.81 6.75
N THR A 112 2.27 7.03 8.01
CA THR A 112 3.69 7.06 8.38
C THR A 112 4.37 5.70 8.11
N LYS A 113 3.70 4.59 8.44
CA LYS A 113 4.22 3.24 8.18
C LYS A 113 4.32 2.94 6.69
N ASP A 114 3.36 3.41 5.90
CA ASP A 114 3.34 3.23 4.45
C ASP A 114 4.44 4.03 3.75
N GLU A 115 4.71 5.24 4.22
CA GLU A 115 5.85 6.03 3.75
C GLU A 115 7.18 5.32 4.01
N GLN A 116 7.35 4.76 5.21
CA GLN A 116 8.54 3.98 5.58
C GLN A 116 8.69 2.72 4.71
N LEU A 117 7.61 1.98 4.50
CA LEU A 117 7.61 0.80 3.63
C LEU A 117 7.91 1.16 2.17
N SER A 118 7.35 2.26 1.68
CA SER A 118 7.58 2.76 0.32
C SER A 118 9.05 3.13 0.09
N LEU A 119 9.68 3.79 1.06
CA LEU A 119 11.11 4.10 1.03
C LEU A 119 11.94 2.82 0.99
N PHE A 120 11.66 1.86 1.87
CA PHE A 120 12.34 0.56 1.90
C PHE A 120 12.25 -0.17 0.55
N ILE A 121 11.04 -0.28 -0.03
CA ILE A 121 10.84 -0.93 -1.34
C ILE A 121 11.61 -0.19 -2.43
N SER A 122 11.59 1.14 -2.42
CA SER A 122 12.29 1.97 -3.42
C SER A 122 13.80 1.75 -3.38
N GLU A 123 14.40 1.69 -2.20
CA GLU A 123 15.82 1.38 -2.01
C GLU A 123 16.18 -0.01 -2.55
N LYS A 124 15.33 -1.01 -2.28
CA LYS A 124 15.53 -2.38 -2.80
C LYS A 124 15.46 -2.44 -4.32
N VAL A 125 14.47 -1.79 -4.92
CA VAL A 125 14.32 -1.72 -6.38
C VAL A 125 15.54 -1.04 -7.02
N GLU A 126 16.05 0.03 -6.43
CA GLU A 126 17.25 0.70 -6.95
C GLU A 126 18.51 -0.17 -6.81
N GLY A 127 18.68 -0.87 -5.68
CA GLY A 127 19.75 -1.85 -5.50
C GLY A 127 19.74 -2.96 -6.56
N ILE A 128 18.55 -3.48 -6.89
CA ILE A 128 18.36 -4.48 -7.95
C ILE A 128 18.74 -3.90 -9.32
N LYS A 129 18.27 -2.67 -9.65
CA LYS A 129 18.64 -2.00 -10.91
C LYS A 129 20.15 -1.84 -11.06
N GLN A 130 20.85 -1.48 -9.98
CA GLN A 130 22.30 -1.36 -10.00
C GLN A 130 23.00 -2.71 -10.20
N LYS A 131 22.52 -3.78 -9.55
CA LYS A 131 23.04 -5.15 -9.78
C LYS A 131 22.84 -5.59 -11.23
N ILE A 132 21.67 -5.36 -11.81
CA ILE A 132 21.38 -5.65 -13.22
C ILE A 132 22.33 -4.86 -14.15
N LYS A 133 22.54 -3.57 -13.90
CA LYS A 133 23.49 -2.76 -14.68
C LYS A 133 24.90 -3.34 -14.64
N LYS A 134 25.39 -3.77 -13.46
CA LYS A 134 26.71 -4.40 -13.32
C LYS A 134 26.80 -5.72 -14.11
N VAL A 135 25.77 -6.56 -14.04
CA VAL A 135 25.71 -7.82 -14.81
C VAL A 135 25.69 -7.53 -16.32
N GLN A 136 24.89 -6.57 -16.78
CA GLN A 136 24.82 -6.18 -18.20
C GLN A 136 26.15 -5.61 -18.73
N VAL A 137 26.85 -4.79 -17.94
CA VAL A 137 28.20 -4.32 -18.29
C VAL A 137 29.19 -5.48 -18.31
N GLY A 138 29.12 -6.38 -17.32
CA GLY A 138 29.90 -7.61 -17.26
C GLY A 138 29.72 -8.49 -18.51
N ILE A 139 28.48 -8.70 -18.95
CA ILE A 139 28.14 -9.42 -20.18
C ILE A 139 28.76 -8.73 -21.41
N LYS A 140 28.65 -7.40 -21.52
CA LYS A 140 29.26 -6.64 -22.62
C LYS A 140 30.79 -6.67 -22.61
N SER A 141 31.42 -6.79 -21.44
CA SER A 141 32.87 -6.95 -21.31
C SER A 141 33.36 -8.37 -21.54
N ASN A 142 32.48 -9.39 -21.45
CA ASN A 142 32.83 -10.79 -21.59
C ASN A 142 32.86 -11.26 -23.06
N LYS A 143 33.34 -10.39 -23.96
CA LYS A 143 33.65 -10.73 -25.36
C LYS A 143 34.74 -11.79 -25.52
N ALA A 144 35.43 -12.15 -24.43
CA ALA A 144 36.43 -13.22 -24.41
C ALA A 144 35.84 -14.61 -24.72
N TYR A 145 34.53 -14.80 -24.57
CA TYR A 145 33.82 -16.05 -24.85
C TYR A 145 32.81 -15.93 -26.00
N GLU A 146 32.79 -14.80 -26.71
CA GLU A 146 32.14 -14.75 -28.02
C GLU A 146 33.12 -15.39 -29.01
N PRO A 147 32.83 -16.56 -29.62
CA PRO A 147 33.58 -17.06 -30.76
C PRO A 147 33.20 -16.17 -31.94
N SER A 148 33.68 -14.94 -31.92
CA SER A 148 33.70 -14.09 -33.10
C SER A 148 34.53 -14.85 -34.12
N THR A 149 33.84 -15.24 -35.20
CA THR A 149 34.37 -15.85 -36.41
C THR A 149 35.81 -15.43 -36.67
N ILE A 150 36.76 -16.28 -36.29
CA ILE A 150 38.10 -16.27 -36.87
C ILE A 150 37.89 -16.80 -38.28
N GLN A 151 37.48 -15.93 -39.21
CA GLN A 151 37.91 -16.08 -40.59
C GLN A 151 39.42 -15.88 -40.56
N GLY A 152 40.14 -16.97 -40.33
CA GLY A 152 41.56 -17.03 -40.63
C GLY A 152 41.67 -16.78 -42.13
N GLU A 153 42.11 -15.58 -42.52
CA GLU A 153 42.76 -15.42 -43.81
C GLU A 153 43.94 -16.40 -43.80
N GLY A 154 43.75 -17.55 -44.46
CA GLY A 154 44.80 -18.53 -44.64
C GLY A 154 45.92 -17.89 -45.43
N VAL A 155 47.01 -17.55 -44.75
CA VAL A 155 48.27 -17.22 -45.41
C VAL A 155 48.87 -18.54 -45.91
N PHE A 156 48.64 -18.86 -47.18
CA PHE A 156 49.37 -19.93 -47.85
C PHE A 156 50.78 -19.43 -48.17
N ILE A 157 51.77 -19.86 -47.39
CA ILE A 157 53.18 -19.68 -47.73
C ILE A 157 53.59 -20.86 -48.62
N ASP A 158 53.64 -20.62 -49.92
CA ASP A 158 54.19 -21.59 -50.89
C ASP A 158 55.73 -21.56 -50.80
N GLN A 159 56.30 -22.50 -50.03
CA GLN A 159 57.75 -22.73 -50.03
C GLN A 159 58.10 -23.58 -51.25
N LYS A 160 58.60 -22.93 -52.31
CA LYS A 160 59.32 -23.62 -53.39
C LYS A 160 60.57 -24.29 -52.83
N ILE A 161 60.50 -25.61 -52.66
CA ILE A 161 61.67 -26.46 -52.46
C ILE A 161 62.39 -26.56 -53.81
N LYS A 162 63.69 -26.26 -53.80
CA LYS A 162 64.61 -26.38 -54.95
C LYS A 162 64.80 -27.82 -55.38
#